data_AF-A0A1F9X0G5-F1
#
_entry.id   AF-A0A1F9X0G5-F1
#
_cell.length_a   1.000
_cell.length_b   1.000
_cell.length_c   1.000
_cell.angle_alpha   90.00
_cell.angle_beta   90.00
_cell.angle_gamma   90.00
#
_symmetry.space_group_name_H-M   'P 1'
#
loop_
_entity.id
_entity.type
_entity.pdbx_description
1 polymer ?
#
loop_
_entity_poly.entity_id
_entity_poly.type
_entity_poly.pdbx_seq_one_letter_code
_entity_poly.pdbx_strand_id
1 'polypeptide(L)'
;MKISFYLNGLKGKTSIKVNKLFKKENIFNNKMKKNIYYSLTGILILSAILLVINLISNYIFLRFDFTDEKIYSLSKASKKIAASLPDKLIIKAYFSKELPAEYSINKRYLQDLLAEYKTYSKGNVSYEFIDPLAKNETLEEIRQLGIPPVRFTTLARDKYEIKEGFMGLVFIHGEKKEVIPIVKSMEGMEYDITSTIKKLVAPELKTIGFTAGHSEANETDSEVEAYLKSQYNVKYIDTTKEKEIPKDVSSLLIVSPKKEFTAKEVFMLDQYLLKGKPIAFLTEKYVANMQSFYASQVINGLDGFLEYYGIKIKPALVLDTQCQKIAVRSVQGMFIMQNVVEYQFLPIATDIDRTNPITKSMDSLTFAFISPIEITQKDNFEIKPFVKSSRDSWCTEKVFSINPFMQTKRTKSDIQGPFTLAVTVLPKPGKKYISYFSDKTPVELAKLAGNVQIQKESSDLGRMLVLPNSGFIKDNPVLFLNIVDWVSQDEALISIRSKGSPFRPLKKTSDFVRILVKYLAIFLMPVLVIGYGIYRWKARNTIKKNLKSLYA
;
A
#
# COMPACT_ATOMS: atom_id res chain seq x y z
N MET A 1 -68.49 -76.35 -46.54
CA MET A 1 -68.17 -76.88 -47.89
C MET A 1 -66.65 -76.81 -48.07
N LYS A 2 -66.02 -77.97 -48.31
CA LYS A 2 -64.71 -78.28 -48.95
C LYS A 2 -63.61 -77.17 -49.03
N ILE A 3 -62.42 -77.39 -48.44
CA ILE A 3 -61.13 -77.88 -49.09
C ILE A 3 -60.57 -76.81 -50.05
N SER A 4 -59.30 -76.39 -50.13
CA SER A 4 -57.96 -76.71 -49.61
C SER A 4 -56.98 -75.71 -50.27
N PHE A 5 -55.70 -75.73 -49.85
CA PHE A 5 -54.46 -75.23 -50.50
C PHE A 5 -53.99 -73.82 -50.11
N TYR A 6 -52.71 -73.52 -49.82
CA TYR A 6 -51.44 -74.20 -50.12
C TYR A 6 -50.34 -73.75 -49.09
N LEU A 7 -49.56 -74.73 -48.62
CA LEU A 7 -48.16 -74.74 -48.11
C LEU A 7 -47.54 -73.65 -47.21
N ASN A 8 -47.12 -74.13 -46.02
CA ASN A 8 -45.75 -74.18 -45.48
C ASN A 8 -44.79 -72.98 -45.65
N GLY A 9 -44.39 -72.43 -44.50
CA GLY A 9 -43.08 -71.81 -44.30
C GLY A 9 -43.08 -70.86 -43.10
N LEU A 10 -42.24 -71.14 -42.09
CA LEU A 10 -41.92 -70.29 -40.92
C LEU A 10 -42.74 -70.48 -39.63
N LYS A 11 -43.08 -71.72 -39.27
CA LYS A 11 -43.13 -72.10 -37.84
C LYS A 11 -41.69 -72.19 -37.32
N GLY A 12 -41.25 -71.23 -36.49
CA GLY A 12 -39.96 -71.36 -35.77
C GLY A 12 -39.24 -70.07 -35.34
N LYS A 13 -39.58 -68.90 -35.89
CA LYS A 13 -38.82 -67.65 -35.60
C LYS A 13 -39.57 -66.55 -34.83
N THR A 14 -40.86 -66.70 -34.58
CA THR A 14 -41.70 -65.66 -33.97
C THR A 14 -41.85 -65.78 -32.45
N SER A 15 -41.82 -66.98 -31.87
CA SER A 15 -41.93 -67.18 -30.41
C SER A 15 -40.66 -66.80 -29.63
N ILE A 16 -39.48 -66.87 -30.25
CA ILE A 16 -38.19 -66.51 -29.61
C ILE A 16 -37.99 -64.98 -29.55
N LYS A 17 -38.58 -64.22 -30.49
CA LYS A 17 -38.45 -62.74 -30.52
C LYS A 17 -39.33 -62.04 -29.48
N VAL A 18 -40.53 -62.55 -29.20
CA VAL A 18 -41.46 -61.95 -28.23
C VAL A 18 -40.94 -62.09 -26.79
N ASN A 19 -40.44 -63.27 -26.38
CA ASN A 19 -39.81 -63.44 -25.06
C ASN A 19 -38.50 -62.65 -24.89
N LYS A 20 -37.74 -62.42 -25.97
CA LYS A 20 -36.55 -61.54 -25.92
C LYS A 20 -36.92 -60.07 -25.77
N LEU A 21 -38.04 -59.62 -26.33
CA LEU A 21 -38.52 -58.22 -26.21
C LEU A 21 -39.07 -57.94 -24.81
N PHE A 22 -39.91 -58.81 -24.24
CA PHE A 22 -40.41 -58.67 -22.86
C PHE A 22 -39.30 -58.77 -21.80
N LYS A 23 -38.29 -59.63 -22.01
CA LYS A 23 -37.11 -59.71 -21.12
C LYS A 23 -36.24 -58.45 -21.23
N LYS A 24 -36.16 -57.82 -22.41
CA LYS A 24 -35.39 -56.58 -22.63
C LYS A 24 -36.09 -55.37 -22.01
N GLU A 25 -37.42 -55.27 -22.07
CA GLU A 25 -38.21 -54.24 -21.37
C GLU A 25 -38.09 -54.35 -19.84
N ASN A 26 -38.22 -55.56 -19.28
CA ASN A 26 -38.05 -55.77 -17.83
C ASN A 26 -36.61 -55.47 -17.35
N ILE A 27 -35.60 -55.79 -18.16
CA ILE A 27 -34.20 -55.42 -17.86
C ILE A 27 -34.01 -53.90 -17.96
N PHE A 28 -34.60 -53.23 -18.95
CA PHE A 28 -34.51 -51.77 -19.12
C PHE A 28 -35.21 -51.03 -17.98
N ASN A 29 -36.38 -51.50 -17.54
CA ASN A 29 -37.13 -50.92 -16.42
C ASN A 29 -36.41 -51.14 -15.08
N ASN A 30 -35.80 -52.31 -14.85
CA ASN A 30 -34.98 -52.52 -13.65
C ASN A 30 -33.69 -51.69 -13.68
N LYS A 31 -33.06 -51.49 -14.84
CA LYS A 31 -31.86 -50.64 -14.97
C LYS A 31 -32.18 -49.16 -14.76
N MET A 32 -33.32 -48.69 -15.28
CA MET A 32 -33.86 -47.33 -15.05
C MET A 32 -34.21 -47.12 -13.57
N LYS A 33 -34.94 -48.04 -12.94
CA LYS A 33 -35.22 -47.99 -11.49
C LYS A 33 -33.93 -47.98 -10.67
N LYS A 34 -32.95 -48.82 -11.00
CA LYS A 34 -31.64 -48.85 -10.31
C LYS A 34 -30.90 -47.51 -10.43
N ASN A 35 -30.89 -46.89 -11.61
CA ASN A 35 -30.30 -45.56 -11.82
C ASN A 35 -31.05 -44.46 -11.05
N ILE A 36 -32.37 -44.55 -10.97
CA ILE A 36 -33.20 -43.66 -10.15
C ILE A 36 -32.84 -43.81 -8.67
N TYR A 37 -32.74 -45.04 -8.15
CA TYR A 37 -32.30 -45.29 -6.77
C TYR A 37 -30.88 -44.78 -6.51
N TYR A 38 -29.92 -44.99 -7.42
CA TYR A 38 -28.56 -44.44 -7.30
C TYR A 38 -28.55 -42.91 -7.28
N SER A 39 -29.36 -42.26 -8.12
CA SER A 39 -29.50 -40.80 -8.13
C SER A 39 -30.15 -40.26 -6.86
N LEU A 40 -31.19 -40.93 -6.35
CA LEU A 40 -31.85 -40.59 -5.08
C LEU A 40 -30.90 -40.76 -3.90
N THR A 41 -30.17 -41.88 -3.81
CA THR A 41 -29.16 -42.07 -2.76
C THR A 41 -28.04 -41.05 -2.87
N GLY A 42 -27.63 -40.68 -4.08
CA GLY A 42 -26.63 -39.64 -4.30
C GLY A 42 -27.11 -38.26 -3.83
N ILE A 43 -28.36 -37.90 -4.12
CA ILE A 43 -28.98 -36.64 -3.65
C ILE A 43 -29.10 -36.66 -2.11
N LEU A 44 -29.50 -37.78 -1.52
CA LEU A 44 -29.67 -37.91 -0.06
C LEU A 44 -28.34 -37.80 0.67
N ILE A 45 -27.29 -38.46 0.17
CA ILE A 45 -25.92 -38.35 0.70
C ILE A 45 -25.39 -36.92 0.52
N LEU A 46 -25.58 -36.30 -0.64
CA LEU A 46 -25.16 -34.92 -0.88
C LEU A 46 -25.86 -33.95 0.07
N SER A 47 -27.17 -34.17 0.31
CA SER A 47 -27.97 -33.36 1.22
C SER A 47 -27.49 -33.52 2.66
N ALA A 48 -27.20 -34.76 3.10
CA ALA A 48 -26.64 -35.04 4.41
C ALA A 48 -25.25 -34.42 4.60
N ILE A 49 -24.38 -34.49 3.58
CA ILE A 49 -23.07 -33.83 3.58
C ILE A 49 -23.24 -32.31 3.70
N LEU A 50 -24.14 -31.70 2.92
CA LEU A 50 -24.41 -30.26 3.01
C LEU A 50 -24.94 -29.85 4.38
N LEU A 51 -25.77 -30.68 5.01
CA LEU A 51 -26.31 -30.46 6.35
C LEU A 51 -25.21 -30.54 7.42
N VAL A 52 -24.32 -31.53 7.33
CA VAL A 52 -23.15 -31.66 8.21
C VAL A 52 -22.19 -30.49 8.01
N ILE A 53 -21.90 -30.10 6.76
CA ILE A 53 -21.08 -28.92 6.46
C ILE A 53 -21.72 -27.66 7.05
N ASN A 54 -23.04 -27.48 6.95
CA ASN A 54 -23.74 -26.33 7.52
C ASN A 54 -23.63 -26.31 9.05
N LEU A 55 -23.82 -27.44 9.72
CA LEU A 55 -23.67 -27.56 11.17
C LEU A 55 -22.23 -27.30 11.63
N ILE A 56 -21.23 -27.85 10.93
CA ILE A 56 -19.81 -27.61 11.22
C ILE A 56 -19.41 -26.16 10.92
N SER A 57 -19.98 -25.55 9.87
CA SER A 57 -19.72 -24.16 9.48
C SER A 57 -20.10 -23.15 10.57
N ASN A 58 -20.97 -23.52 11.52
CA ASN A 58 -21.30 -22.68 12.68
C ASN A 58 -20.20 -22.69 13.77
N TYR A 59 -19.34 -23.72 13.80
CA TYR A 59 -18.26 -23.87 14.78
C TYR A 59 -16.88 -23.59 14.19
N ILE A 60 -16.69 -23.84 12.89
CA ILE A 60 -15.43 -23.63 12.16
C ILE A 60 -15.66 -22.55 11.11
N PHE A 61 -15.29 -21.31 11.45
CA PHE A 61 -15.40 -20.18 10.53
C PHE A 61 -14.17 -20.14 9.60
N LEU A 62 -14.29 -20.74 8.41
CA LEU A 62 -13.28 -20.67 7.36
C LEU A 62 -13.68 -19.60 6.34
N ARG A 63 -13.05 -18.42 6.42
CA ARG A 63 -13.21 -17.34 5.44
C ARG A 63 -11.94 -17.24 4.59
N PHE A 64 -12.10 -17.44 3.28
CA PHE A 64 -11.03 -17.21 2.31
C PHE A 64 -11.20 -15.83 1.68
N ASP A 65 -10.17 -15.01 1.79
CA ASP A 65 -10.10 -13.71 1.14
C ASP A 65 -9.30 -13.85 -0.16
N PHE A 66 -10.00 -13.77 -1.29
CA PHE A 66 -9.43 -13.87 -2.64
C PHE A 66 -9.02 -12.51 -3.23
N THR A 67 -9.13 -11.43 -2.46
CA THR A 67 -8.67 -10.12 -2.94
C THR A 67 -7.14 -10.09 -2.95
N ASP A 68 -6.54 -9.47 -3.97
CA ASP A 68 -5.08 -9.36 -4.16
C ASP A 68 -4.37 -8.89 -2.86
N GLU A 69 -4.94 -7.89 -2.18
CA GLU A 69 -4.39 -7.27 -0.97
C GLU A 69 -5.05 -7.76 0.33
N LYS A 70 -5.89 -8.79 0.25
CA LYS A 70 -6.60 -9.37 1.41
C LYS A 70 -7.38 -8.33 2.24
N ILE A 71 -8.04 -7.40 1.57
CA ILE A 71 -8.71 -6.23 2.18
C ILE A 71 -9.80 -6.60 3.20
N TYR A 72 -10.32 -7.83 3.18
CA TYR A 72 -11.37 -8.30 4.09
C TYR A 72 -10.85 -9.20 5.21
N SER A 73 -9.54 -9.39 5.36
CA SER A 73 -8.96 -10.22 6.43
C SER A 73 -7.77 -9.56 7.12
N LEU A 74 -7.61 -9.68 8.43
CA LEU A 74 -6.54 -8.99 9.17
C LEU A 74 -5.14 -9.26 8.60
N SER A 75 -4.31 -8.23 8.60
CA SER A 75 -2.88 -8.34 8.33
C SER A 75 -2.21 -9.27 9.35
N LYS A 76 -1.04 -9.81 8.98
CA LYS A 76 -0.23 -10.61 9.91
C LYS A 76 0.12 -9.81 11.18
N ALA A 77 0.35 -8.50 11.03
CA ALA A 77 0.66 -7.58 12.12
C ALA A 77 -0.53 -7.44 13.09
N SER A 78 -1.71 -7.12 12.58
CA SER A 78 -2.93 -6.98 13.39
C SER A 78 -3.30 -8.29 14.10
N LYS A 79 -3.13 -9.43 13.43
CA LYS A 79 -3.30 -10.76 14.06
C LYS A 79 -2.35 -10.97 15.24
N LYS A 80 -1.08 -10.60 15.07
CA LYS A 80 -0.06 -10.72 16.13
C LYS A 80 -0.39 -9.83 17.32
N ILE A 81 -0.77 -8.57 17.06
CA ILE A 81 -1.16 -7.60 18.11
C ILE A 81 -2.42 -8.06 18.84
N ALA A 82 -3.45 -8.49 18.11
CA ALA A 82 -4.67 -9.02 18.70
C ALA A 82 -4.39 -10.25 19.59
N ALA A 83 -3.52 -11.15 19.13
CA ALA A 83 -3.15 -12.36 19.87
C ALA A 83 -2.26 -12.10 21.09
N SER A 84 -1.55 -10.96 21.13
CA SER A 84 -0.64 -10.58 22.23
C SER A 84 -1.28 -9.69 23.29
N LEU A 85 -2.60 -9.51 23.28
CA LEU A 85 -3.31 -8.70 24.26
C LEU A 85 -3.19 -9.32 25.65
N PRO A 86 -2.63 -8.59 26.66
CA PRO A 86 -2.48 -9.11 28.01
C PRO A 86 -3.83 -9.29 28.71
N ASP A 87 -4.67 -8.26 28.61
CA ASP A 87 -6.01 -8.22 29.22
C ASP A 87 -7.12 -7.94 28.19
N LYS A 88 -8.36 -7.93 28.68
CA LYS A 88 -9.54 -7.68 27.86
C LYS A 88 -9.54 -6.25 27.29
N LEU A 89 -9.86 -6.13 26.01
CA LEU A 89 -10.12 -4.89 25.29
C LEU A 89 -11.61 -4.82 24.94
N ILE A 90 -12.25 -3.72 25.27
CA ILE A 90 -13.65 -3.43 24.93
C ILE A 90 -13.68 -2.32 23.88
N ILE A 91 -14.34 -2.57 22.76
CA ILE A 91 -14.51 -1.61 21.66
C ILE A 91 -15.99 -1.25 21.55
N LYS A 92 -16.36 -0.02 21.87
CA LYS A 92 -17.73 0.49 21.69
C LYS A 92 -17.80 1.29 20.39
N ALA A 93 -18.57 0.80 19.43
CA ALA A 93 -18.79 1.45 18.14
C ALA A 93 -20.10 2.25 18.18
N TYR A 94 -19.99 3.57 18.27
CA TYR A 94 -21.12 4.50 18.27
C TYR A 94 -21.49 4.84 16.82
N PHE A 95 -22.46 4.11 16.28
CA PHE A 95 -22.90 4.21 14.88
C PHE A 95 -24.41 4.36 14.79
N SER A 96 -24.86 5.51 14.31
CA SER A 96 -26.27 5.77 14.05
C SER A 96 -26.88 4.73 13.09
N LYS A 97 -28.17 4.39 13.27
CA LYS A 97 -28.88 3.46 12.37
C LYS A 97 -29.10 4.03 10.97
N GLU A 98 -29.51 5.30 10.89
CA GLU A 98 -29.80 5.99 9.63
C GLU A 98 -28.58 6.77 9.13
N LEU A 99 -27.60 6.06 8.57
CA LEU A 99 -26.49 6.70 7.86
C LEU A 99 -26.74 6.68 6.34
N PRO A 100 -26.25 7.68 5.59
CA PRO A 100 -26.24 7.63 4.12
C PRO A 100 -25.68 6.32 3.58
N ALA A 101 -26.10 5.92 2.39
CA ALA A 101 -25.76 4.62 1.79
C ALA A 101 -24.23 4.37 1.75
N GLU A 102 -23.44 5.41 1.47
CA GLU A 102 -21.98 5.36 1.43
C GLU A 102 -21.35 4.91 2.77
N TYR A 103 -21.89 5.32 3.93
CA TYR A 103 -21.36 4.96 5.25
C TYR A 103 -21.96 3.67 5.80
N SER A 104 -23.13 3.25 5.34
CA SER A 104 -23.74 1.97 5.73
C SER A 104 -22.86 0.77 5.35
N ILE A 105 -22.12 0.88 4.24
CA ILE A 105 -21.15 -0.16 3.84
C ILE A 105 -19.96 -0.16 4.82
N ASN A 106 -19.49 1.01 5.27
CA ASN A 106 -18.40 1.12 6.25
C ASN A 106 -18.75 0.45 7.59
N LYS A 107 -20.00 0.60 8.06
CA LYS A 107 -20.47 -0.07 9.29
C LYS A 107 -20.37 -1.59 9.20
N ARG A 108 -20.78 -2.18 8.08
CA ARG A 108 -20.69 -3.62 7.84
C ARG A 108 -19.24 -4.09 7.80
N TYR A 109 -18.40 -3.35 7.09
CA TYR A 109 -16.96 -3.64 7.02
C TYR A 109 -16.30 -3.57 8.41
N LEU A 110 -16.61 -2.54 9.20
CA LEU A 110 -16.14 -2.42 10.59
C LEU A 110 -16.60 -3.61 11.45
N GLN A 111 -17.84 -4.04 11.32
CA GLN A 111 -18.37 -5.19 12.06
C GLN A 111 -17.60 -6.48 11.72
N ASP A 112 -17.35 -6.73 10.43
CA ASP A 112 -16.53 -7.85 9.97
C ASP A 112 -15.11 -7.77 10.53
N LEU A 113 -14.50 -6.59 10.49
CA LEU A 113 -13.14 -6.36 10.96
C LEU A 113 -13.01 -6.58 12.47
N LEU A 114 -13.93 -6.06 13.28
CA LEU A 114 -13.96 -6.26 14.74
C LEU A 114 -14.23 -7.73 15.11
N ALA A 115 -15.03 -8.46 14.32
CA ALA A 115 -15.23 -9.89 14.48
C ALA A 115 -13.92 -10.67 14.28
N GLU A 116 -13.09 -10.27 13.32
CA GLU A 116 -11.76 -10.87 13.16
C GLU A 116 -10.86 -10.59 14.37
N TYR A 117 -10.83 -9.36 14.88
CA TYR A 117 -10.06 -9.03 16.09
C TYR A 117 -10.48 -9.90 17.28
N LYS A 118 -11.80 -10.07 17.51
CA LYS A 118 -12.33 -10.97 18.54
C LYS A 118 -11.87 -12.41 18.36
N THR A 119 -11.86 -12.89 17.11
CA THR A 119 -11.46 -14.26 16.78
C THR A 119 -9.96 -14.49 17.03
N TYR A 120 -9.09 -13.61 16.50
CA TYR A 120 -7.63 -13.76 16.61
C TYR A 120 -7.08 -13.43 18.00
N SER A 121 -7.80 -12.61 18.78
CA SER A 121 -7.46 -12.35 20.19
C SER A 121 -7.91 -13.44 21.16
N LYS A 122 -8.48 -14.55 20.66
CA LYS A 122 -9.01 -15.65 21.48
C LYS A 122 -10.05 -15.18 22.52
N GLY A 123 -10.84 -14.16 22.16
CA GLY A 123 -11.88 -13.59 23.02
C GLY A 123 -11.43 -12.44 23.93
N ASN A 124 -10.15 -12.05 23.93
CA ASN A 124 -9.70 -10.87 24.67
C ASN A 124 -10.23 -9.55 24.07
N VAL A 125 -10.57 -9.51 22.78
CA VAL A 125 -11.32 -8.39 22.20
C VAL A 125 -12.81 -8.67 22.27
N SER A 126 -13.55 -7.72 22.83
CA SER A 126 -15.01 -7.66 22.79
C SER A 126 -15.46 -6.35 22.16
N TYR A 127 -16.56 -6.38 21.41
CA TYR A 127 -17.09 -5.17 20.78
C TYR A 127 -18.62 -5.11 20.86
N GLU A 128 -19.15 -3.90 20.86
CA GLU A 128 -20.59 -3.61 20.87
C GLU A 128 -20.88 -2.46 19.91
N PHE A 129 -21.97 -2.57 19.14
CA PHE A 129 -22.48 -1.47 18.33
C PHE A 129 -23.62 -0.78 19.09
N ILE A 130 -23.44 0.50 19.34
CA ILE A 130 -24.38 1.36 20.05
C ILE A 130 -24.95 2.35 19.03
N ASP A 131 -26.27 2.54 19.06
CA ASP A 131 -26.93 3.61 18.32
C ASP A 131 -27.21 4.79 19.28
N PRO A 132 -26.40 5.86 19.21
CA PRO A 132 -26.58 7.10 19.95
C PRO A 132 -27.98 7.69 19.95
N LEU A 133 -28.70 7.51 18.84
CA LEU A 133 -29.98 8.19 18.62
C LEU A 133 -31.16 7.36 19.12
N ALA A 134 -30.96 6.06 19.38
CA ALA A 134 -32.00 5.15 19.84
C ALA A 134 -31.94 4.84 21.34
N LYS A 135 -30.74 4.92 21.94
CA LYS A 135 -30.58 4.96 23.40
C LYS A 135 -30.75 6.42 23.82
N ASN A 136 -31.49 6.71 24.88
CA ASN A 136 -31.57 8.06 25.48
C ASN A 136 -30.22 8.52 26.09
N GLU A 137 -29.08 8.15 25.52
CA GLU A 137 -27.77 8.71 25.85
C GLU A 137 -27.78 10.16 25.39
N THR A 138 -27.47 11.07 26.30
CA THR A 138 -27.51 12.49 26.01
C THR A 138 -26.44 12.80 24.96
N LEU A 139 -26.75 13.60 23.93
CA LEU A 139 -25.77 14.03 22.91
C LEU A 139 -24.48 14.59 23.54
N GLU A 140 -24.61 15.19 24.73
CA GLU A 140 -23.49 15.69 25.54
C GLU A 140 -22.60 14.58 26.11
N GLU A 141 -23.14 13.42 26.51
CA GLU A 141 -22.34 12.29 26.98
C GLU A 141 -21.44 11.76 25.86
N ILE A 142 -21.96 11.67 24.65
CA ILE A 142 -21.22 11.17 23.48
C ILE A 142 -20.14 12.17 23.06
N ARG A 143 -20.44 13.47 23.14
CA ARG A 143 -19.43 14.54 22.95
C ARG A 143 -18.33 14.47 24.01
N GLN A 144 -18.68 14.23 25.28
CA GLN A 144 -17.70 14.03 26.36
C GLN A 144 -16.86 12.76 26.16
N LEU A 145 -17.38 11.76 25.45
CA LEU A 145 -16.59 10.62 25.03
C LEU A 145 -15.59 10.96 23.91
N GLY A 146 -15.60 12.17 23.35
CA GLY A 146 -14.73 12.60 22.25
C GLY A 146 -15.27 12.25 20.86
N ILE A 147 -16.58 11.95 20.74
CA ILE A 147 -17.22 11.58 19.48
C ILE A 147 -18.15 12.72 19.04
N PRO A 148 -17.75 13.56 18.07
CA PRO A 148 -18.59 14.65 17.59
C PRO A 148 -19.69 14.13 16.64
N PRO A 149 -20.84 14.83 16.56
CA PRO A 149 -21.84 14.55 15.53
C PRO A 149 -21.29 14.95 14.15
N VAL A 150 -21.60 14.13 13.14
CA VAL A 150 -21.28 14.36 11.73
C VAL A 150 -22.55 14.77 11.01
N ARG A 151 -22.47 15.85 10.22
CA ARG A 151 -23.56 16.34 9.38
C ARG A 151 -23.49 15.71 8.00
N PHE A 152 -24.57 15.08 7.59
CA PHE A 152 -24.73 14.46 6.28
C PHE A 152 -25.77 15.22 5.48
N THR A 153 -25.49 15.48 4.20
CA THR A 153 -26.48 16.04 3.28
C THR A 153 -27.03 14.89 2.45
N THR A 154 -28.32 14.61 2.58
CA THR A 154 -28.99 13.55 1.82
C THR A 154 -30.03 14.15 0.89
N LEU A 155 -30.12 13.62 -0.34
CA LEU A 155 -31.19 13.97 -1.27
C LEU A 155 -32.36 13.01 -1.03
N ALA A 156 -33.33 13.44 -0.24
CA ALA A 156 -34.54 12.68 0.04
C ALA A 156 -35.73 13.40 -0.61
N ARG A 157 -36.42 12.74 -1.55
CA ARG A 157 -37.61 13.28 -2.25
C ARG A 157 -37.38 14.67 -2.85
N ASP A 158 -36.31 14.82 -3.64
CA ASP A 158 -35.92 16.08 -4.32
C ASP A 158 -35.65 17.27 -3.38
N LYS A 159 -35.39 17.02 -2.09
CA LYS A 159 -34.94 18.03 -1.13
C LYS A 159 -33.61 17.63 -0.50
N TYR A 160 -32.73 18.61 -0.31
CA TYR A 160 -31.54 18.45 0.51
C TYR A 160 -31.94 18.48 1.99
N GLU A 161 -31.80 17.34 2.67
CA GLU A 161 -32.01 17.21 4.11
C GLU A 161 -30.65 17.04 4.79
N ILE A 162 -30.35 17.92 5.75
CA ILE A 162 -29.18 17.79 6.62
C ILE A 162 -29.57 16.89 7.79
N LYS A 163 -28.96 15.71 7.87
CA LYS A 163 -29.12 14.79 9.00
C LYS A 163 -27.83 14.77 9.83
N GLU A 164 -27.95 14.63 11.15
CA GLU A 164 -26.81 14.42 12.03
C GLU A 164 -26.72 12.94 12.40
N GLY A 165 -25.51 12.42 12.50
CA GLY A 165 -25.26 11.07 13.01
C GLY A 165 -23.84 10.89 13.50
N PHE A 166 -23.58 9.70 14.07
CA PHE A 166 -22.34 9.40 14.77
C PHE A 166 -21.67 8.19 14.13
N MET A 167 -20.33 8.21 14.07
CA MET A 167 -19.50 7.14 13.52
C MET A 167 -18.17 7.09 14.27
N GLY A 168 -18.20 6.91 15.59
CA GLY A 168 -17.00 6.91 16.44
C GLY A 168 -16.71 5.55 17.08
N LEU A 169 -15.46 5.36 17.51
CA LEU A 169 -15.04 4.17 18.26
C LEU A 169 -14.41 4.58 19.59
N VAL A 170 -14.78 3.90 20.66
CA VAL A 170 -14.15 4.02 21.98
C VAL A 170 -13.50 2.70 22.34
N PHE A 171 -12.22 2.75 22.69
CA PHE A 171 -11.42 1.61 23.12
C PHE A 171 -11.13 1.72 24.61
N ILE A 172 -11.36 0.64 25.34
CA ILE A 172 -11.20 0.58 26.80
C ILE A 172 -10.36 -0.64 27.14
N HIS A 173 -9.25 -0.43 27.84
CA HIS A 173 -8.33 -1.47 28.29
C HIS A 173 -7.83 -1.14 29.70
N GLY A 174 -8.36 -1.85 30.71
CA GLY A 174 -8.15 -1.48 32.11
C GLY A 174 -8.65 -0.06 32.38
N GLU A 175 -7.78 0.80 32.91
CA GLU A 175 -8.06 2.22 33.17
C GLU A 175 -7.79 3.13 31.96
N LYS A 176 -7.12 2.62 30.92
CA LYS A 176 -6.78 3.40 29.73
C LYS A 176 -7.95 3.44 28.75
N LYS A 177 -8.18 4.63 28.18
CA LYS A 177 -9.21 4.87 27.17
C LYS A 177 -8.60 5.63 25.99
N GLU A 178 -8.92 5.18 24.79
CA GLU A 178 -8.58 5.87 23.53
C GLU A 178 -9.82 5.95 22.65
N VAL A 179 -9.87 6.96 21.78
CA VAL A 179 -11.05 7.28 20.99
C VAL A 179 -10.64 7.57 19.56
N ILE A 180 -11.35 6.96 18.60
CA ILE A 180 -11.33 7.37 17.21
C ILE A 180 -12.61 8.21 17.00
N PRO A 181 -12.49 9.54 16.89
CA PRO A 181 -13.66 10.43 16.89
C PRO A 181 -14.61 10.20 15.72
N ILE A 182 -14.06 9.92 14.53
CA ILE A 182 -14.83 9.74 13.30
C ILE A 182 -14.18 8.66 12.42
N VAL A 183 -14.98 7.68 12.00
CA VAL A 183 -14.64 6.62 11.05
C VAL A 183 -15.33 6.93 9.72
N LYS A 184 -14.60 7.55 8.78
CA LYS A 184 -15.18 8.05 7.51
C LYS A 184 -15.12 7.05 6.36
N SER A 185 -14.16 6.13 6.35
CA SER A 185 -13.91 5.25 5.21
C SER A 185 -13.44 3.86 5.64
N MET A 186 -13.52 2.89 4.74
CA MET A 186 -12.93 1.55 4.93
C MET A 186 -11.40 1.57 4.84
N GLU A 187 -10.86 2.47 4.02
CA GLU A 187 -9.43 2.62 3.80
C GLU A 187 -8.79 3.16 5.09
N GLY A 188 -7.70 2.53 5.54
CA GLY A 188 -7.03 2.88 6.79
C GLY A 188 -7.74 2.41 8.08
N MET A 189 -8.97 1.89 8.03
CA MET A 189 -9.70 1.51 9.25
C MET A 189 -8.98 0.43 10.08
N GLU A 190 -8.37 -0.57 9.44
CA GLU A 190 -7.55 -1.57 10.14
C GLU A 190 -6.33 -0.94 10.81
N TYR A 191 -5.74 0.06 10.16
CA TYR A 191 -4.60 0.81 10.70
C TYR A 191 -5.02 1.58 11.95
N ASP A 192 -6.11 2.34 11.89
CA ASP A 192 -6.58 3.17 13.00
C ASP A 192 -6.92 2.30 14.23
N ILE A 193 -7.60 1.18 14.01
CA ILE A 193 -7.91 0.21 15.06
C ILE A 193 -6.62 -0.39 15.63
N THR A 194 -5.71 -0.90 14.79
CA THR A 194 -4.50 -1.58 15.27
C THR A 194 -3.59 -0.63 16.05
N SER A 195 -3.39 0.57 15.53
CA SER A 195 -2.53 1.58 16.15
C SER A 195 -3.10 2.03 17.49
N THR A 196 -4.42 2.20 17.59
CA THR A 196 -5.10 2.53 18.85
C THR A 196 -4.97 1.41 19.88
N ILE A 197 -5.15 0.16 19.46
CA ILE A 197 -4.91 -1.01 20.33
C ILE A 197 -3.47 -1.02 20.83
N LYS A 198 -2.51 -0.79 19.93
CA LYS A 198 -1.09 -0.75 20.27
C LYS A 198 -0.78 0.35 21.29
N LYS A 199 -1.36 1.55 21.12
CA LYS A 199 -1.20 2.68 22.04
C LYS A 199 -1.72 2.37 23.45
N LEU A 200 -2.83 1.66 23.54
CA LEU A 200 -3.40 1.24 24.84
C LEU A 200 -2.52 0.20 25.56
N VAL A 201 -1.98 -0.74 24.80
CA VAL A 201 -1.24 -1.90 25.34
C VAL A 201 0.24 -1.57 25.58
N ALA A 202 0.81 -0.65 24.81
CA ALA A 202 2.21 -0.26 24.98
C ALA A 202 2.41 0.48 26.32
N PRO A 203 3.55 0.24 27.00
CA PRO A 203 3.89 0.97 28.22
C PRO A 203 4.15 2.45 27.91
N GLU A 204 4.85 2.76 26.80
CA GLU A 204 5.14 4.12 26.34
C GLU A 204 5.21 4.20 24.80
N LEU A 205 4.96 5.39 24.26
CA LEU A 205 5.17 5.67 22.83
C LEU A 205 6.66 5.76 22.52
N LYS A 206 7.07 5.27 21.34
CA LYS A 206 8.46 5.42 20.88
C LYS A 206 8.78 6.90 20.64
N THR A 207 9.99 7.32 21.00
CA THR A 207 10.44 8.69 20.76
C THR A 207 11.14 8.81 19.41
N ILE A 208 10.67 9.74 18.58
CA ILE A 208 11.31 10.12 17.31
C ILE A 208 12.05 11.44 17.52
N GLY A 209 13.34 11.45 17.18
CA GLY A 209 14.18 12.63 17.19
C GLY A 209 14.25 13.27 15.80
N PHE A 210 14.07 14.57 15.72
CA PHE A 210 14.41 15.40 14.56
C PHE A 210 15.64 16.23 14.91
N THR A 211 16.64 16.28 14.05
CA THR A 211 17.76 17.21 14.26
C THR A 211 17.31 18.65 14.09
N ALA A 212 17.94 19.55 14.84
CA ALA A 212 17.77 20.98 14.75
C ALA A 212 19.13 21.67 14.90
N GLY A 213 19.19 22.93 14.46
CA GLY A 213 20.39 23.78 14.61
C GLY A 213 21.06 24.14 13.28
N HIS A 214 20.65 23.52 12.17
CA HIS A 214 21.20 23.72 10.84
C HIS A 214 20.25 24.43 9.87
N SER A 215 19.36 25.27 10.40
CA SER A 215 18.32 25.97 9.62
C SER A 215 17.37 25.01 8.88
N GLU A 216 17.07 23.89 9.51
CA GLU A 216 16.02 22.98 9.11
C GLU A 216 14.68 23.71 9.08
N ALA A 217 13.89 23.44 8.05
CA ALA A 217 12.53 23.94 8.01
C ALA A 217 11.66 23.09 8.96
N ASN A 218 11.01 23.74 9.94
CA ASN A 218 9.91 23.12 10.70
C ASN A 218 8.61 23.03 9.86
N GLU A 219 8.72 23.01 8.54
CA GLU A 219 7.59 23.00 7.61
C GLU A 219 7.16 21.57 7.28
N THR A 220 6.97 20.75 8.31
CA THR A 220 6.15 19.55 8.14
C THR A 220 4.69 20.01 8.07
N ASP A 221 3.92 19.44 7.14
CA ASP A 221 2.47 19.71 7.08
C ASP A 221 1.85 19.50 8.46
N SER A 222 1.01 20.45 8.90
CA SER A 222 0.34 20.38 10.20
C SER A 222 -0.41 19.06 10.41
N GLU A 223 -0.93 18.44 9.34
CA GLU A 223 -1.59 17.15 9.40
C GLU A 223 -0.60 16.01 9.66
N VAL A 224 0.56 16.04 8.99
CA VAL A 224 1.63 15.06 9.18
C VAL A 224 2.22 15.17 10.58
N GLU A 225 2.44 16.40 11.07
CA GLU A 225 2.94 16.61 12.43
C GLU A 225 1.94 16.14 13.50
N ALA A 226 0.65 16.48 13.34
CA ALA A 226 -0.41 16.01 14.22
C ALA A 226 -0.50 14.48 14.24
N TYR A 227 -0.37 13.85 13.07
CA TYR A 227 -0.32 12.41 12.95
C TYR A 227 0.88 11.81 13.68
N LEU A 228 2.08 12.33 13.46
CA LEU A 228 3.29 11.86 14.16
C LEU A 228 3.15 11.97 15.67
N LYS A 229 2.67 13.11 16.18
CA LYS A 229 2.45 13.32 17.62
C LYS A 229 1.37 12.41 18.20
N SER A 230 0.42 11.94 17.38
CA SER A 230 -0.60 10.99 17.83
C SER A 230 -0.05 9.57 18.05
N GLN A 231 1.06 9.21 17.39
CA GLN A 231 1.63 7.86 17.38
C GLN A 231 2.98 7.77 18.10
N TYR A 232 3.69 8.89 18.23
CA TYR A 232 5.07 8.95 18.69
C TYR A 232 5.31 10.16 19.59
N ASN A 233 6.29 10.03 20.48
CA ASN A 233 6.82 11.20 21.19
C ASN A 233 7.82 11.92 20.28
N VAL A 234 7.47 13.10 19.78
CA VAL A 234 8.32 13.86 18.85
C VAL A 234 9.24 14.80 19.64
N LYS A 235 10.55 14.69 19.43
CA LYS A 235 11.57 15.56 20.03
C LYS A 235 12.43 16.22 18.95
N TYR A 236 12.67 17.52 19.10
CA TYR A 236 13.66 18.25 18.30
C TYR A 236 14.95 18.36 19.09
N ILE A 237 16.07 18.01 18.47
CA ILE A 237 17.37 17.83 19.12
C ILE A 237 18.34 18.80 18.47
N ASP A 238 18.65 19.89 19.18
CA ASP A 238 19.62 20.87 18.73
C ASP A 238 21.04 20.31 18.87
N THR A 239 21.56 19.76 17.78
CA THR A 239 22.85 19.05 17.81
C THR A 239 24.03 19.99 18.05
N THR A 240 23.84 21.30 17.85
CA THR A 240 24.87 22.32 18.11
C THR A 240 25.06 22.56 19.60
N LYS A 241 24.05 22.25 20.42
CA LYS A 241 24.04 22.44 21.88
C LYS A 241 24.21 21.13 22.65
N GLU A 242 23.63 20.06 22.12
CA GLU A 242 23.67 18.75 22.76
C GLU A 242 25.05 18.10 22.64
N LYS A 243 25.44 17.32 23.65
CA LYS A 243 26.68 16.54 23.62
C LYS A 243 26.48 15.15 23.02
N GLU A 244 25.27 14.63 23.11
CA GLU A 244 24.89 13.29 22.66
C GLU A 244 23.39 13.25 22.37
N ILE A 245 22.96 12.43 21.41
CA ILE A 245 21.54 12.17 21.17
C ILE A 245 20.95 11.43 22.39
N PRO A 246 19.84 11.91 22.99
CA PRO A 246 19.24 11.30 24.17
C PRO A 246 18.95 9.79 24.01
N LYS A 247 19.12 9.04 25.10
CA LYS A 247 19.02 7.57 25.10
C LYS A 247 17.61 7.06 24.82
N ASP A 248 16.57 7.84 25.09
CA ASP A 248 15.18 7.50 24.83
C ASP A 248 14.77 7.67 23.35
N VAL A 249 15.56 8.42 22.56
CA VAL A 249 15.31 8.63 21.12
C VAL A 249 15.52 7.33 20.36
N SER A 250 14.43 6.73 19.90
CA SER A 250 14.40 5.41 19.26
C SER A 250 14.75 5.45 17.78
N SER A 251 14.54 6.58 17.11
CA SER A 251 14.91 6.83 15.72
C SER A 251 15.25 8.30 15.51
N LEU A 252 16.20 8.59 14.61
CA LEU A 252 16.64 9.96 14.31
C LEU A 252 16.38 10.30 12.84
N LEU A 253 15.75 11.45 12.59
CA LEU A 253 15.51 12.00 11.26
C LEU A 253 16.29 13.31 11.10
N ILE A 254 17.03 13.40 10.00
CA ILE A 254 17.73 14.59 9.55
C ILE A 254 16.97 15.11 8.34
N VAL A 255 16.22 16.20 8.52
CA VAL A 255 15.30 16.74 7.51
C VAL A 255 15.76 18.12 7.08
N SER A 256 16.16 18.26 5.82
CA SER A 256 16.51 19.55 5.21
C SER A 256 17.57 20.39 5.96
N PRO A 257 18.72 19.83 6.39
CA PRO A 257 19.78 20.64 6.96
C PRO A 257 20.39 21.55 5.90
N LYS A 258 20.39 22.86 6.15
CA LYS A 258 20.91 23.88 5.23
C LYS A 258 22.31 24.35 5.59
N LYS A 259 22.72 24.17 6.85
CA LYS A 259 24.06 24.48 7.35
C LYS A 259 24.88 23.22 7.56
N GLU A 260 26.19 23.42 7.61
CA GLU A 260 27.16 22.35 7.77
C GLU A 260 27.15 21.77 9.19
N PHE A 261 27.12 20.44 9.28
CA PHE A 261 27.40 19.70 10.50
C PHE A 261 28.89 19.73 10.81
N THR A 262 29.25 20.09 12.03
CA THR A 262 30.64 20.02 12.50
C THR A 262 31.09 18.57 12.66
N ALA A 263 32.41 18.33 12.68
CA ALA A 263 32.97 16.99 12.91
C ALA A 263 32.47 16.34 14.21
N LYS A 264 32.21 17.15 15.25
CA LYS A 264 31.66 16.68 16.53
C LYS A 264 30.21 16.21 16.38
N GLU A 265 29.41 16.92 15.60
CA GLU A 265 28.02 16.52 15.36
C GLU A 265 27.94 15.28 14.46
N VAL A 266 28.79 15.20 13.42
CA VAL A 266 28.92 13.98 12.60
C VAL A 266 29.37 12.79 13.47
N PHE A 267 30.29 13.00 14.41
CA PHE A 267 30.66 11.99 15.41
C PHE A 267 29.46 11.56 16.27
N MET A 268 28.61 12.49 16.69
CA MET A 268 27.40 12.17 17.43
C MET A 268 26.41 11.31 16.61
N LEU A 269 26.24 11.60 15.31
CA LEU A 269 25.42 10.78 14.41
C LEU A 269 26.01 9.37 14.20
N ASP A 270 27.33 9.28 14.03
CA ASP A 270 28.06 8.01 13.93
C ASP A 270 27.83 7.15 15.17
N GLN A 271 28.05 7.69 16.36
CA GLN A 271 27.85 6.96 17.62
C GLN A 271 26.39 6.57 17.86
N TYR A 272 25.43 7.37 17.37
CA TYR A 272 24.02 7.00 17.41
C TYR A 272 23.73 5.77 16.54
N LEU A 273 24.24 5.74 15.30
CA LEU A 273 24.11 4.60 14.40
C LEU A 273 24.78 3.33 14.96
N LEU A 274 25.96 3.47 15.57
CA LEU A 274 26.69 2.34 16.17
C LEU A 274 25.97 1.75 17.38
N LYS A 275 25.15 2.51 18.10
CA LYS A 275 24.26 1.94 19.13
C LYS A 275 23.14 1.05 18.56
N GLY A 276 23.15 0.76 17.26
CA GLY A 276 22.11 0.02 16.56
C GLY A 276 20.86 0.85 16.34
N LYS A 277 20.92 2.16 16.56
CA LYS A 277 19.75 3.02 16.41
C LYS A 277 19.60 3.49 14.96
N PRO A 278 18.37 3.47 14.43
CA PRO A 278 18.08 3.76 13.03
C PRO A 278 18.05 5.26 12.73
N ILE A 279 18.57 5.63 11.56
CA ILE A 279 18.75 7.02 11.11
C ILE A 279 18.22 7.22 9.68
N ALA A 280 17.52 8.32 9.43
CA ALA A 280 17.09 8.71 8.09
C ALA A 280 17.65 10.07 7.69
N PHE A 281 18.27 10.12 6.52
CA PHE A 281 18.80 11.31 5.89
C PHE A 281 17.85 11.75 4.77
N LEU A 282 17.08 12.80 5.03
CA LEU A 282 16.20 13.48 4.08
C LEU A 282 16.85 14.80 3.68
N THR A 283 17.95 14.73 2.94
CA THR A 283 18.89 15.83 2.72
C THR A 283 19.01 16.22 1.25
N GLU A 284 18.63 17.44 0.90
CA GLU A 284 18.77 17.93 -0.48
C GLU A 284 20.16 18.48 -0.80
N LYS A 285 20.51 18.49 -2.09
CA LYS A 285 21.68 19.23 -2.61
C LYS A 285 21.33 20.59 -3.16
N TYR A 286 20.06 20.86 -3.41
CA TYR A 286 19.60 22.13 -3.93
C TYR A 286 18.31 22.54 -3.23
N VAL A 287 18.23 23.83 -2.89
CA VAL A 287 16.98 24.47 -2.49
C VAL A 287 16.47 25.29 -3.67
N ALA A 288 15.27 24.96 -4.14
CA ALA A 288 14.61 25.65 -5.24
C ALA A 288 13.83 26.87 -4.73
N ASN A 289 14.00 28.01 -5.41
CA ASN A 289 13.19 29.21 -5.24
C ASN A 289 12.28 29.35 -6.46
N MET A 290 10.98 29.06 -6.28
CA MET A 290 9.99 29.08 -7.36
C MET A 290 9.57 30.50 -7.77
N GLN A 291 9.84 31.52 -6.95
CA GLN A 291 9.55 32.92 -7.29
C GLN A 291 10.60 33.49 -8.24
N SER A 292 11.89 33.19 -7.97
CA SER A 292 13.01 33.64 -8.80
C SER A 292 13.40 32.64 -9.88
N PHE A 293 12.86 31.42 -9.82
CA PHE A 293 13.24 30.28 -10.65
C PHE A 293 14.73 29.94 -10.62
N TYR A 294 15.36 30.10 -9.45
CA TYR A 294 16.74 29.70 -9.21
C TYR A 294 16.84 28.55 -8.21
N ALA A 295 17.86 27.71 -8.37
CA ALA A 295 18.24 26.69 -7.40
C ALA A 295 19.60 27.04 -6.78
N SER A 296 19.70 26.94 -5.45
CA SER A 296 20.94 27.20 -4.72
C SER A 296 21.48 25.91 -4.11
N GLN A 297 22.75 25.62 -4.32
CA GLN A 297 23.38 24.42 -3.79
C GLN A 297 23.49 24.49 -2.25
N VAL A 298 23.25 23.36 -1.59
CA VAL A 298 23.37 23.17 -0.14
C VAL A 298 24.61 22.34 0.18
N ILE A 299 25.37 22.79 1.18
CA ILE A 299 26.51 22.08 1.74
C ILE A 299 26.24 21.87 3.22
N ASN A 300 25.96 20.61 3.59
CA ASN A 300 25.57 20.22 4.95
C ASN A 300 26.63 19.40 5.69
N GLY A 301 27.78 19.10 5.07
CA GLY A 301 28.88 18.36 5.73
C GLY A 301 28.64 16.87 5.93
N LEU A 302 27.53 16.31 5.44
CA LEU A 302 27.19 14.89 5.61
C LEU A 302 27.72 13.98 4.48
N ASP A 303 28.29 14.55 3.42
CA ASP A 303 28.74 13.80 2.25
C ASP A 303 29.78 12.74 2.58
N GLY A 304 30.86 13.12 3.27
CA GLY A 304 31.93 12.17 3.64
C GLY A 304 31.41 11.01 4.49
N PHE A 305 30.47 11.31 5.40
CA PHE A 305 29.83 10.29 6.24
C PHE A 305 29.00 9.31 5.40
N LEU A 306 28.14 9.80 4.50
CA LEU A 306 27.33 8.94 3.62
C LEU A 306 28.19 8.16 2.61
N GLU A 307 29.21 8.79 2.04
CA GLU A 307 30.11 8.17 1.06
C GLU A 307 30.92 7.01 1.67
N TYR A 308 31.31 7.11 2.94
CA TYR A 308 31.93 6.00 3.68
C TYR A 308 31.06 4.75 3.67
N TYR A 309 29.75 4.90 3.86
CA TYR A 309 28.76 3.82 3.79
C TYR A 309 28.32 3.47 2.35
N GLY A 310 28.97 4.03 1.33
CA GLY A 310 28.74 3.71 -0.08
C GLY A 310 27.64 4.52 -0.75
N ILE A 311 27.18 5.61 -0.14
CA ILE A 311 26.11 6.47 -0.67
C ILE A 311 26.68 7.83 -1.05
N LYS A 312 26.62 8.17 -2.34
CA LYS A 312 27.01 9.48 -2.84
C LYS A 312 25.81 10.21 -3.43
N ILE A 313 25.45 11.36 -2.86
CA ILE A 313 24.40 12.21 -3.40
C ILE A 313 25.04 13.21 -4.36
N LYS A 314 24.77 13.10 -5.67
CA LYS A 314 25.37 14.03 -6.64
C LYS A 314 24.80 15.44 -6.46
N PRO A 315 25.62 16.50 -6.55
CA PRO A 315 25.14 17.89 -6.62
C PRO A 315 24.57 18.17 -8.01
N ALA A 316 23.45 17.53 -8.34
CA ALA A 316 22.76 17.64 -9.60
C ALA A 316 21.26 17.41 -9.42
N LEU A 317 20.42 17.80 -10.38
CA LEU A 317 18.98 17.54 -10.34
C LEU A 317 18.56 16.54 -11.40
N VAL A 318 17.59 15.69 -11.05
CA VAL A 318 16.97 14.75 -11.99
C VAL A 318 15.86 15.46 -12.76
N LEU A 319 15.92 15.36 -14.07
CA LEU A 319 14.88 15.79 -14.99
C LEU A 319 14.26 14.58 -15.66
N ASP A 320 12.95 14.61 -15.85
CA ASP A 320 12.24 13.47 -16.44
C ASP A 320 11.14 13.93 -17.38
N THR A 321 10.94 13.19 -18.46
CA THR A 321 9.77 13.36 -19.35
C THR A 321 8.49 12.83 -18.70
N GLN A 322 8.63 11.92 -17.73
CA GLN A 322 7.56 11.51 -16.84
C GLN A 322 7.54 12.43 -15.61
N CYS A 323 6.92 13.59 -15.75
CA CYS A 323 6.90 14.63 -14.73
C CYS A 323 5.50 15.22 -14.51
N GLN A 324 5.37 16.00 -13.45
CA GLN A 324 4.14 16.71 -13.12
C GLN A 324 3.90 17.90 -14.05
N LYS A 325 2.62 18.20 -14.31
CA LYS A 325 2.20 19.42 -14.99
C LYS A 325 1.91 20.51 -13.97
N ILE A 326 2.46 21.69 -14.18
CA ILE A 326 2.21 22.86 -13.32
C ILE A 326 1.55 23.98 -14.13
N ALA A 327 0.71 24.77 -13.45
CA ALA A 327 0.17 25.99 -13.99
C ALA A 327 1.11 27.15 -13.69
N VAL A 328 1.60 27.81 -14.73
CA VAL A 328 2.49 28.97 -14.66
C VAL A 328 1.80 30.19 -15.23
N ARG A 329 1.86 31.29 -14.49
CA ARG A 329 1.33 32.57 -14.92
C ARG A 329 2.41 33.30 -15.73
N SER A 330 2.07 33.67 -16.96
CA SER A 330 2.91 34.52 -17.80
C SER A 330 2.17 35.84 -18.05
N VAL A 331 2.84 36.96 -17.76
CA VAL A 331 2.33 38.29 -18.07
C VAL A 331 2.65 38.59 -19.54
N GLN A 332 1.62 38.82 -20.35
CA GLN A 332 1.76 39.18 -21.76
C GLN A 332 1.05 40.52 -22.00
N GLY A 333 1.81 41.61 -21.90
CA GLY A 333 1.27 42.96 -21.90
C GLY A 333 0.39 43.21 -20.66
N MET A 334 -0.86 43.60 -20.86
CA MET A 334 -1.84 43.83 -19.77
C MET A 334 -2.57 42.54 -19.32
N PHE A 335 -2.37 41.41 -19.99
CA PHE A 335 -3.08 40.16 -19.71
C PHE A 335 -2.20 39.18 -18.93
N ILE A 336 -2.78 38.51 -17.94
CA ILE A 336 -2.17 37.37 -17.24
C ILE A 336 -2.72 36.09 -17.87
N MET A 337 -1.87 35.39 -18.61
CA MET A 337 -2.20 34.07 -19.17
C MET A 337 -1.75 32.98 -18.20
N GLN A 338 -2.58 31.95 -18.00
CA GLN A 338 -2.23 30.76 -17.23
C GLN A 338 -1.94 29.60 -18.20
N ASN A 339 -0.67 29.27 -18.35
CA ASN A 339 -0.22 28.16 -19.20
C ASN A 339 0.05 26.93 -18.33
N VAL A 340 -0.32 25.74 -18.82
CA VAL A 340 0.03 24.47 -18.17
C VAL A 340 1.22 23.86 -18.89
N VAL A 341 2.32 23.63 -18.17
CA VAL A 341 3.56 23.09 -18.74
C VAL A 341 4.00 21.83 -18.01
N GLU A 342 4.61 20.90 -18.74
CA GLU A 342 5.27 19.72 -18.17
C GLU A 342 6.60 20.15 -17.55
N TYR A 343 6.71 20.05 -16.23
CA TYR A 343 7.83 20.58 -15.49
C TYR A 343 8.78 19.48 -15.06
N GLN A 344 9.82 19.29 -15.87
CA GLN A 344 10.74 18.14 -15.83
C GLN A 344 11.48 17.99 -14.49
N PHE A 345 11.63 19.06 -13.70
CA PHE A 345 12.21 19.05 -12.36
C PHE A 345 11.29 18.46 -11.27
N LEU A 346 10.06 18.07 -11.63
CA LEU A 346 9.12 17.33 -10.77
C LEU A 346 8.90 15.92 -11.34
N PRO A 347 9.94 15.06 -11.40
CA PRO A 347 9.79 13.68 -11.86
C PRO A 347 8.75 12.90 -11.05
N ILE A 348 7.99 12.08 -11.76
CA ILE A 348 7.09 11.08 -11.19
C ILE A 348 7.77 9.73 -11.35
N ALA A 349 8.28 9.17 -10.26
CA ALA A 349 8.86 7.85 -10.22
C ALA A 349 7.78 6.76 -10.26
N THR A 350 7.92 5.79 -11.15
CA THR A 350 7.06 4.59 -11.24
C THR A 350 7.86 3.28 -11.17
N ASP A 351 9.19 3.35 -11.22
CA ASP A 351 10.08 2.22 -10.94
C ASP A 351 10.34 2.16 -9.43
N ILE A 352 9.42 1.49 -8.73
CA ILE A 352 9.34 1.43 -7.27
C ILE A 352 9.41 -0.04 -6.83
N ASP A 353 10.24 -0.34 -5.83
CA ASP A 353 10.33 -1.68 -5.25
C ASP A 353 9.12 -1.96 -4.35
N ARG A 354 8.16 -2.74 -4.86
CA ARG A 354 6.96 -3.14 -4.11
C ARG A 354 7.21 -4.25 -3.08
N THR A 355 8.42 -4.82 -3.05
CA THR A 355 8.81 -5.77 -1.99
C THR A 355 9.26 -5.06 -0.73
N ASN A 356 9.68 -3.80 -0.83
CA ASN A 356 10.03 -2.98 0.32
C ASN A 356 8.76 -2.53 1.06
N PRO A 357 8.65 -2.75 2.39
CA PRO A 357 7.50 -2.28 3.17
C PRO A 357 7.20 -0.79 2.97
N ILE A 358 8.23 0.05 2.84
CA ILE A 358 8.10 1.51 2.71
C ILE A 358 7.22 1.88 1.50
N THR A 359 7.35 1.13 0.41
CA THR A 359 6.77 1.45 -0.90
C THR A 359 5.80 0.40 -1.44
N LYS A 360 5.42 -0.59 -0.62
CA LYS A 360 4.62 -1.75 -1.02
C LYS A 360 3.30 -1.37 -1.72
N SER A 361 2.64 -0.31 -1.25
CA SER A 361 1.34 0.18 -1.75
C SER A 361 1.45 1.41 -2.64
N MET A 362 2.66 1.75 -3.08
CA MET A 362 2.89 2.98 -3.84
C MET A 362 3.03 2.63 -5.31
N ASP A 363 2.19 3.27 -6.11
CA ASP A 363 2.16 3.08 -7.54
C ASP A 363 2.98 4.14 -8.29
N SER A 364 2.98 5.38 -7.78
CA SER A 364 3.82 6.48 -8.28
C SER A 364 4.19 7.42 -7.14
N LEU A 365 5.36 8.05 -7.24
CA LEU A 365 5.87 9.01 -6.27
C LEU A 365 6.41 10.24 -6.99
N THR A 366 6.01 11.43 -6.55
CA THR A 366 6.47 12.68 -7.16
C THR A 366 7.62 13.24 -6.34
N PHE A 367 8.70 13.67 -6.98
CA PHE A 367 9.84 14.25 -6.26
C PHE A 367 10.19 15.61 -6.83
N ALA A 368 10.04 16.66 -6.03
CA ALA A 368 10.39 18.01 -6.44
C ALA A 368 11.89 18.27 -6.28
N PHE A 369 12.61 18.61 -7.36
CA PHE A 369 14.02 19.00 -7.31
C PHE A 369 14.93 17.97 -6.62
N ILE A 370 14.73 16.68 -6.93
CA ILE A 370 15.50 15.60 -6.32
C ILE A 370 16.86 15.42 -6.98
N SER A 371 17.87 15.12 -6.16
CA SER A 371 19.21 14.73 -6.61
C SER A 371 19.36 13.21 -6.73
N PRO A 372 20.16 12.72 -7.69
CA PRO A 372 20.38 11.30 -7.85
C PRO A 372 21.40 10.76 -6.84
N ILE A 373 21.22 9.49 -6.45
CA ILE A 373 22.16 8.73 -5.63
C ILE A 373 23.03 7.83 -6.52
N GLU A 374 24.34 7.95 -6.37
CA GLU A 374 25.33 6.97 -6.82
C GLU A 374 25.63 5.99 -5.69
N ILE A 375 25.56 4.69 -5.99
CA ILE A 375 25.79 3.62 -5.03
C ILE A 375 27.14 2.96 -5.30
N THR A 376 28.00 2.91 -4.29
CA THR A 376 29.20 2.08 -4.27
C THR A 376 28.99 0.93 -3.30
N GLN A 377 28.76 -0.28 -3.81
CA GLN A 377 28.55 -1.45 -2.96
C GLN A 377 29.80 -1.71 -2.11
N LYS A 378 29.57 -2.00 -0.83
CA LYS A 378 30.61 -2.32 0.16
C LYS A 378 30.43 -3.76 0.63
N ASP A 379 31.51 -4.41 1.07
CA ASP A 379 31.43 -5.80 1.50
C ASP A 379 30.57 -6.01 2.73
N ASN A 380 30.56 -5.05 3.66
CA ASN A 380 29.83 -5.14 4.93
C ASN A 380 28.34 -4.76 4.84
N PHE A 381 27.94 -4.04 3.78
CA PHE A 381 26.62 -3.43 3.68
C PHE A 381 25.86 -3.93 2.47
N GLU A 382 24.56 -4.15 2.64
CA GLU A 382 23.60 -4.29 1.57
C GLU A 382 22.93 -2.93 1.34
N ILE A 383 23.23 -2.32 0.18
CA ILE A 383 22.61 -1.07 -0.23
C ILE A 383 21.55 -1.40 -1.28
N LYS A 384 20.27 -1.25 -0.90
CA LYS A 384 19.13 -1.59 -1.75
C LYS A 384 18.38 -0.32 -2.19
N PRO A 385 18.40 0.02 -3.49
CA PRO A 385 17.55 1.07 -4.02
C PRO A 385 16.08 0.61 -4.03
N PHE A 386 15.16 1.47 -3.59
CA PHE A 386 13.73 1.17 -3.56
C PHE A 386 12.85 2.14 -4.36
N VAL A 387 13.42 3.25 -4.83
CA VAL A 387 12.79 4.16 -5.79
C VAL A 387 13.80 4.58 -6.86
N LYS A 388 13.39 4.54 -8.13
CA LYS A 388 14.18 5.02 -9.27
C LYS A 388 13.35 5.93 -10.18
N SER A 389 14.03 6.85 -10.87
CA SER A 389 13.42 7.67 -11.93
C SER A 389 13.11 6.83 -13.18
N SER A 390 12.43 7.42 -14.16
CA SER A 390 12.16 6.73 -15.42
C SER A 390 13.44 6.50 -16.24
N ARG A 391 13.39 5.57 -17.19
CA ARG A 391 14.50 5.33 -18.14
C ARG A 391 14.75 6.51 -19.09
N ASP A 392 13.79 7.41 -19.21
CA ASP A 392 13.86 8.59 -20.07
C ASP A 392 14.31 9.84 -19.29
N SER A 393 14.66 9.67 -18.01
CA SER A 393 15.27 10.73 -17.20
C SER A 393 16.70 11.03 -17.61
N TRP A 394 17.15 12.24 -17.30
CA TRP A 394 18.54 12.67 -17.39
C TRP A 394 18.86 13.55 -16.19
N CYS A 395 20.15 13.81 -15.98
CA CYS A 395 20.60 14.64 -14.88
C CYS A 395 21.33 15.87 -15.42
N THR A 396 21.08 17.04 -14.83
CA THR A 396 21.82 18.25 -15.15
C THR A 396 22.62 18.71 -13.94
N GLU A 397 23.92 18.94 -14.17
CA GLU A 397 24.84 19.47 -13.17
C GLU A 397 24.85 21.00 -13.23
N LYS A 398 25.29 21.66 -12.15
CA LYS A 398 25.36 23.15 -12.08
C LYS A 398 24.01 23.81 -12.36
N VAL A 399 22.95 23.33 -11.70
CA VAL A 399 21.60 23.85 -11.91
C VAL A 399 21.48 25.21 -11.25
N PHE A 400 21.48 26.27 -12.07
CA PHE A 400 21.20 27.62 -11.61
C PHE A 400 19.76 28.00 -11.91
N SER A 401 19.26 27.73 -13.12
CA SER A 401 17.88 28.07 -13.49
C SER A 401 16.98 26.85 -13.51
N ILE A 402 15.81 27.00 -12.88
CA ILE A 402 14.71 26.04 -12.87
C ILE A 402 13.46 26.65 -13.55
N ASN A 403 13.66 27.55 -14.51
CA ASN A 403 12.55 28.27 -15.16
C ASN A 403 11.62 27.31 -15.93
N PRO A 404 10.33 27.21 -15.59
CA PRO A 404 9.39 26.29 -16.21
C PRO A 404 9.04 26.64 -17.67
N PHE A 405 9.34 27.86 -18.12
CA PHE A 405 9.17 28.26 -19.52
C PHE A 405 10.36 27.83 -20.40
N MET A 406 11.49 27.46 -19.80
CA MET A 406 12.62 26.90 -20.52
C MET A 406 12.49 25.38 -20.57
N GLN A 407 12.03 24.84 -21.71
CA GLN A 407 12.08 23.40 -21.91
C GLN A 407 13.51 22.96 -22.14
N THR A 408 14.08 22.25 -21.16
CA THR A 408 15.38 21.63 -21.34
C THR A 408 15.21 20.41 -22.23
N LYS A 409 15.97 20.37 -23.33
CA LYS A 409 16.06 19.18 -24.18
C LYS A 409 17.30 18.41 -23.78
N ARG A 410 17.14 17.11 -23.58
CA ARG A 410 18.27 16.21 -23.33
C ARG A 410 19.29 16.34 -24.46
N THR A 411 20.53 16.63 -24.09
CA THR A 411 21.68 16.65 -24.99
C THR A 411 22.38 15.29 -25.00
N LYS A 412 23.27 15.04 -25.98
CA LYS A 412 24.04 13.79 -26.02
C LYS A 412 25.06 13.66 -24.89
N SER A 413 25.44 14.77 -24.26
CA SER A 413 26.37 14.80 -23.11
C SER A 413 25.69 14.53 -21.78
N ASP A 414 24.35 14.59 -21.70
CA ASP A 414 23.65 14.34 -20.45
C ASP A 414 23.67 12.85 -20.11
N ILE A 415 23.94 12.56 -18.84
CA ILE A 415 23.86 11.20 -18.32
C ILE A 415 22.37 10.80 -18.35
N GLN A 416 22.07 9.66 -18.98
CA GLN A 416 20.73 9.10 -19.02
C GLN A 416 20.49 8.18 -17.80
N GLY A 417 19.28 8.24 -17.26
CA GLY A 417 18.82 7.36 -16.19
C GLY A 417 18.53 5.92 -16.64
N PRO A 418 17.88 5.12 -15.78
CA PRO A 418 17.22 5.51 -14.53
C PRO A 418 18.21 5.82 -13.41
N PHE A 419 17.91 6.84 -12.61
CA PHE A 419 18.67 7.21 -11.42
C PHE A 419 18.04 6.66 -10.17
N THR A 420 18.87 6.29 -9.19
CA THR A 420 18.38 5.95 -7.86
C THR A 420 17.97 7.22 -7.12
N LEU A 421 16.76 7.21 -6.56
CA LEU A 421 16.19 8.34 -5.83
C LEU A 421 16.10 8.08 -4.32
N ALA A 422 16.04 6.83 -3.90
CA ALA A 422 16.00 6.46 -2.49
C ALA A 422 16.62 5.08 -2.23
N VAL A 423 17.34 4.96 -1.12
CA VAL A 423 18.08 3.74 -0.74
C VAL A 423 17.90 3.41 0.74
N THR A 424 17.90 2.11 1.04
CA THR A 424 18.11 1.60 2.40
C THR A 424 19.50 0.97 2.49
N VAL A 425 20.19 1.22 3.59
CA VAL A 425 21.49 0.61 3.92
C VAL A 425 21.31 -0.25 5.16
N LEU A 426 21.67 -1.52 5.04
CA LEU A 426 21.61 -2.51 6.11
C LEU A 426 22.93 -3.28 6.17
N PRO A 427 23.41 -3.69 7.37
CA PRO A 427 24.50 -4.65 7.45
C PRO A 427 24.10 -5.99 6.83
N LYS A 428 25.01 -6.63 6.10
CA LYS A 428 24.79 -8.01 5.65
C LYS A 428 24.68 -8.96 6.84
N PRO A 429 24.06 -10.14 6.70
CA PRO A 429 23.98 -11.13 7.79
C PRO A 429 25.35 -11.40 8.43
N GLY A 430 25.45 -11.24 9.75
CA GLY A 430 26.69 -11.41 10.51
C GLY A 430 27.70 -10.25 10.42
N LYS A 431 27.36 -9.16 9.71
CA LYS A 431 28.16 -7.92 9.64
C LYS A 431 27.53 -6.82 10.50
N LYS A 432 28.33 -5.79 10.79
CA LYS A 432 27.98 -4.66 11.65
C LYS A 432 28.36 -3.34 10.99
N TYR A 433 27.78 -2.23 11.46
CA TYR A 433 28.33 -0.91 11.12
C TYR A 433 29.69 -0.74 11.79
N ILE A 434 30.62 -0.14 11.06
CA ILE A 434 31.95 0.25 11.53
C ILE A 434 31.97 1.77 11.54
N SER A 435 32.57 2.37 12.59
CA SER A 435 32.64 3.82 12.74
C SER A 435 33.29 4.49 11.54
N TYR A 436 32.69 5.59 11.07
CA TYR A 436 33.27 6.50 10.08
C TYR A 436 34.63 7.06 10.54
N PHE A 437 34.84 7.17 11.86
CA PHE A 437 36.07 7.67 12.48
C PHE A 437 37.03 6.55 12.91
N SER A 438 36.89 5.35 12.34
CA SER A 438 37.72 4.19 12.70
C SER A 438 39.21 4.36 12.37
N ASP A 439 39.56 5.28 11.48
CA ASP A 439 40.91 5.65 11.09
C ASP A 439 41.56 6.70 12.01
N LYS A 440 40.78 7.36 12.88
CA LYS A 440 41.26 8.39 13.79
C LYS A 440 42.04 7.83 14.98
N THR A 441 43.03 8.58 15.42
CA THR A 441 43.82 8.24 16.61
C THR A 441 42.96 8.33 17.88
N PRO A 442 43.31 7.59 18.96
CA PRO A 442 42.60 7.69 20.23
C PRO A 442 42.52 9.12 20.79
N VAL A 443 43.54 9.95 20.55
CA VAL A 443 43.59 11.34 21.00
C VAL A 443 42.58 12.21 20.24
N GLU A 444 42.49 12.04 18.92
CA GLU A 444 41.49 12.74 18.10
C GLU A 444 40.07 12.32 18.45
N LEU A 445 39.86 11.02 18.65
CA LEU A 445 38.57 10.46 19.08
C LEU A 445 38.16 10.98 20.46
N ALA A 446 39.09 11.06 21.43
CA ALA A 446 38.82 11.63 22.75
C ALA A 446 38.44 13.12 22.66
N LYS A 447 39.07 13.88 21.76
CA LYS A 447 38.72 15.29 21.52
C LYS A 447 37.30 15.47 20.96
N LEU A 448 36.88 14.56 20.08
CA LEU A 448 35.53 14.57 19.51
C LEU A 448 34.47 14.10 20.52
N ALA A 449 34.75 13.02 21.25
CA ALA A 449 33.82 12.38 22.17
C ALA A 449 33.64 13.16 23.48
N GLY A 450 34.68 13.86 23.94
CA GLY A 450 34.71 14.41 25.30
C GLY A 450 34.56 13.29 26.32
N ASN A 451 33.41 13.24 26.99
CA ASN A 451 33.09 12.22 28.00
C ASN A 451 32.14 11.11 27.49
N VAL A 452 31.82 11.10 26.20
CA VAL A 452 30.91 10.11 25.60
C VAL A 452 31.65 8.79 25.36
N GLN A 453 30.99 7.66 25.63
CA GLN A 453 31.55 6.34 25.36
C GLN A 453 31.67 6.10 23.86
N ILE A 454 32.87 5.74 23.41
CA ILE A 454 33.18 5.53 22.00
C ILE A 454 32.94 4.07 21.61
N GLN A 455 32.12 3.86 20.60
CA GLN A 455 31.91 2.58 19.93
C GLN A 455 32.66 2.59 18.60
N LYS A 456 33.32 1.47 18.28
CA LYS A 456 33.99 1.26 16.98
C LYS A 456 33.16 0.45 16.00
N GLU A 457 32.27 -0.39 16.54
CA GLU A 457 31.38 -1.25 15.78
C GLU A 457 29.99 -1.25 16.41
N SER A 458 28.97 -1.57 15.61
CA SER A 458 27.62 -1.52 16.13
C SER A 458 27.28 -2.64 17.13
N SER A 459 26.56 -2.27 18.19
CA SER A 459 26.06 -3.24 19.17
C SER A 459 24.92 -4.08 18.60
N ASP A 460 24.07 -3.47 17.78
CA ASP A 460 22.84 -4.04 17.24
C ASP A 460 22.70 -3.78 15.73
N LEU A 461 21.62 -4.32 15.14
CA LEU A 461 21.22 -4.06 13.76
C LEU A 461 20.70 -2.62 13.59
N GLY A 462 21.64 -1.69 13.40
CA GLY A 462 21.33 -0.36 12.89
C GLY A 462 20.70 -0.43 11.50
N ARG A 463 19.99 0.63 11.11
CA ARG A 463 19.45 0.76 9.74
C ARG A 463 19.56 2.22 9.32
N MET A 464 19.87 2.44 8.06
CA MET A 464 19.98 3.78 7.50
C MET A 464 19.13 3.90 6.26
N LEU A 465 18.45 5.04 6.12
CA LEU A 465 17.71 5.41 4.91
C LEU A 465 18.24 6.74 4.38
N VAL A 466 18.41 6.83 3.07
CA VAL A 466 18.81 8.07 2.41
C VAL A 466 17.85 8.38 1.28
N LEU A 467 17.28 9.58 1.32
CA LEU A 467 16.40 10.14 0.29
C LEU A 467 16.83 11.60 0.09
N PRO A 468 17.36 12.01 -1.08
CA PRO A 468 18.03 13.30 -1.25
C PRO A 468 17.09 14.49 -1.43
N ASN A 469 16.00 14.52 -0.67
CA ASN A 469 14.92 15.47 -0.83
C ASN A 469 14.09 15.50 0.45
N SER A 470 13.67 16.68 0.88
CA SER A 470 12.68 16.85 1.95
C SER A 470 11.32 17.30 1.40
N GLY A 471 11.30 17.97 0.24
CA GLY A 471 10.08 18.46 -0.41
C GLY A 471 9.04 17.38 -0.70
N PHE A 472 9.47 16.13 -0.91
CA PHE A 472 8.58 14.98 -1.12
C PHE A 472 7.59 14.77 0.04
N ILE A 473 7.87 15.26 1.26
CA ILE A 473 6.99 15.08 2.42
C ILE A 473 5.63 15.71 2.14
N LYS A 474 5.61 16.87 1.47
CA LYS A 474 4.38 17.55 1.06
C LYS A 474 3.66 16.82 -0.07
N ASP A 475 4.42 16.34 -1.06
CA ASP A 475 3.85 15.70 -2.25
C ASP A 475 3.47 14.22 -2.00
N ASN A 476 4.08 13.58 -0.99
CA ASN A 476 3.94 12.16 -0.66
C ASN A 476 3.95 11.96 0.88
N PRO A 477 2.98 12.50 1.62
CA PRO A 477 2.95 12.39 3.09
C PRO A 477 2.94 10.93 3.57
N VAL A 478 2.27 10.03 2.83
CA VAL A 478 2.24 8.59 3.13
C VAL A 478 3.64 7.95 3.04
N LEU A 479 4.48 8.38 2.09
CA LEU A 479 5.86 7.90 1.98
C LEU A 479 6.67 8.30 3.21
N PHE A 480 6.53 9.54 3.65
CA PHE A 480 7.22 10.02 4.83
C PHE A 480 6.79 9.25 6.09
N LEU A 481 5.49 9.02 6.28
CA LEU A 481 4.99 8.22 7.40
C LEU A 481 5.48 6.77 7.35
N ASN A 482 5.56 6.17 6.15
CA ASN A 482 6.11 4.82 5.99
C ASN A 482 7.63 4.77 6.29
N ILE A 483 8.38 5.81 5.91
CA ILE A 483 9.79 5.96 6.27
C ILE A 483 9.93 6.05 7.79
N VAL A 484 9.14 6.91 8.44
CA VAL A 484 9.15 7.07 9.90
C VAL A 484 8.90 5.74 10.59
N ASP A 485 7.83 5.03 10.23
CA ASP A 485 7.51 3.73 10.86
C ASP A 485 8.62 2.70 10.60
N TRP A 486 9.25 2.70 9.42
CA TRP A 486 10.33 1.77 9.10
C TRP A 486 11.57 2.04 9.94
N VAL A 487 11.95 3.32 10.03
CA VAL A 487 13.08 3.76 10.85
C VAL A 487 12.75 3.50 12.31
N SER A 488 11.54 3.76 12.80
CA SER A 488 11.14 3.44 14.18
C SER A 488 10.97 1.93 14.45
N GLN A 489 11.35 1.04 13.52
CA GLN A 489 11.24 -0.42 13.60
C GLN A 489 9.82 -0.88 13.92
N ASP A 490 8.84 -0.30 13.24
CA ASP A 490 7.42 -0.62 13.35
C ASP A 490 6.85 -1.15 12.03
N GLU A 491 7.53 -2.16 11.46
CA GLU A 491 7.12 -2.81 10.20
C GLU A 491 5.68 -3.34 10.26
N ALA A 492 5.19 -3.63 11.47
CA ALA A 492 3.81 -4.00 11.72
C ALA A 492 2.83 -2.94 11.20
N LEU A 493 3.02 -1.67 11.58
CA LEU A 493 2.16 -0.56 11.18
C LEU A 493 2.24 -0.27 9.67
N ILE A 494 3.44 -0.37 9.07
CA ILE A 494 3.63 -0.17 7.62
C ILE A 494 2.83 -1.19 6.80
N SER A 495 2.87 -2.46 7.22
CA SER A 495 2.17 -3.54 6.52
C SER A 495 0.65 -3.38 6.54
N ILE A 496 0.12 -2.62 7.50
CA ILE A 496 -1.30 -2.32 7.65
C ILE A 496 -1.67 -1.08 6.83
N ARG A 497 -0.88 0.01 6.89
CA ARG A 497 -1.16 1.24 6.12
C ARG A 497 -1.12 1.00 4.61
N SER A 498 -0.24 0.10 4.17
CA SER A 498 -0.12 -0.28 2.75
C SER A 498 -1.30 -1.11 2.20
N LYS A 499 -2.29 -1.42 3.02
CA LYS A 499 -3.40 -2.27 2.64
C LYS A 499 -4.61 -1.42 2.20
N GLY A 500 -4.97 -1.49 0.92
CA GLY A 500 -6.23 -0.90 0.42
C GLY A 500 -6.10 0.27 -0.57
N SER A 501 -4.89 0.72 -0.92
CA SER A 501 -4.70 1.86 -1.84
C SER A 501 -4.03 1.51 -3.20
N PRO A 502 -4.54 0.57 -4.01
CA PRO A 502 -3.95 0.32 -5.33
C PRO A 502 -4.47 1.33 -6.35
N PHE A 503 -3.88 2.52 -6.43
CA PHE A 503 -4.03 3.36 -7.63
C PHE A 503 -3.05 2.87 -8.70
N ARG A 504 -3.40 1.84 -9.47
CA ARG A 504 -2.48 1.26 -10.47
C ARG A 504 -2.54 2.04 -11.80
N PRO A 505 -1.70 3.06 -12.06
CA PRO A 505 -1.67 3.68 -13.37
C PRO A 505 -1.14 2.66 -14.37
N LEU A 506 -1.61 2.76 -15.61
CA LEU A 506 -1.06 1.96 -16.69
C LEU A 506 0.42 2.29 -16.86
N LYS A 507 1.29 1.28 -16.80
CA LYS A 507 2.71 1.45 -17.13
C LYS A 507 2.79 2.05 -18.54
N LYS A 508 3.57 3.12 -18.72
CA LYS A 508 3.86 3.64 -20.06
C LYS A 508 4.55 2.52 -20.85
N THR A 509 3.85 2.00 -21.85
CA THR A 509 4.37 1.06 -22.84
C THR A 509 4.87 1.83 -24.07
N SER A 510 5.69 1.19 -24.90
CA SER A 510 6.13 1.80 -26.14
C SER A 510 4.95 2.17 -27.02
N ASP A 511 5.11 3.23 -27.83
CA ASP A 511 4.03 3.71 -28.70
C ASP A 511 3.54 2.63 -29.66
N PHE A 512 4.44 1.75 -30.13
CA PHE A 512 4.09 0.60 -30.96
C PHE A 512 3.11 -0.35 -30.27
N VAL A 513 3.38 -0.74 -29.02
CA VAL A 513 2.50 -1.65 -28.26
C VAL A 513 1.14 -1.00 -28.03
N ARG A 514 1.13 0.29 -27.68
CA ARG A 514 -0.11 1.05 -27.48
C ARG A 514 -0.95 1.09 -28.76
N ILE A 515 -0.32 1.37 -29.90
CA ILE A 515 -0.97 1.41 -31.22
C ILE A 515 -1.51 0.02 -31.59
N LEU A 516 -0.71 -1.04 -31.42
CA LEU A 516 -1.10 -2.41 -31.72
C LEU A 516 -2.30 -2.84 -30.88
N VAL A 517 -2.26 -2.66 -29.56
CA VAL A 517 -3.37 -3.01 -28.65
C VAL A 517 -4.62 -2.21 -28.99
N LYS A 518 -4.50 -0.92 -29.30
CA LYS A 518 -5.62 -0.07 -29.70
C LYS A 518 -6.30 -0.60 -30.97
N TYR A 519 -5.54 -0.85 -32.04
CA TYR A 519 -6.12 -1.33 -33.29
C TYR A 519 -6.59 -2.78 -33.19
N LEU A 520 -5.90 -3.63 -32.43
CA LEU A 520 -6.35 -4.99 -32.15
C LEU A 520 -7.70 -4.94 -31.43
N ALA A 521 -7.87 -4.15 -30.37
CA ALA A 521 -9.14 -4.03 -29.66
C ALA A 521 -10.29 -3.50 -30.57
N ILE A 522 -9.99 -2.55 -31.46
CA ILE A 522 -10.97 -1.99 -32.40
C ILE A 522 -11.42 -3.03 -33.44
N PHE A 523 -10.48 -3.81 -33.99
CA PHE A 523 -10.76 -4.72 -35.10
C PHE A 523 -11.08 -6.16 -34.66
N LEU A 524 -10.74 -6.57 -33.44
CA LEU A 524 -10.94 -7.94 -32.96
C LEU A 524 -12.42 -8.34 -32.99
N MET A 525 -13.32 -7.51 -32.46
CA MET A 525 -14.75 -7.83 -32.46
C MET A 525 -15.35 -7.93 -33.87
N PRO A 526 -15.15 -6.95 -34.77
CA PRO A 526 -15.59 -7.06 -36.16
C PRO A 526 -15.05 -8.33 -36.85
N VAL A 527 -13.78 -8.67 -36.66
CA VAL A 527 -13.16 -9.87 -37.25
C VAL A 527 -13.79 -11.15 -36.68
N LEU A 528 -14.05 -11.23 -35.37
CA LEU A 528 -14.72 -12.38 -34.76
C LEU A 528 -16.15 -12.57 -35.30
N VAL A 529 -16.89 -11.47 -35.47
CA VAL A 529 -18.26 -11.51 -36.03
C VAL A 529 -18.25 -11.96 -37.49
N ILE A 530 -17.35 -11.41 -38.31
CA ILE A 530 -17.17 -11.82 -39.72
C ILE A 530 -16.77 -13.30 -39.78
N GLY A 531 -15.81 -13.72 -38.95
CA GLY A 531 -15.36 -15.11 -38.86
C GLY A 531 -16.50 -16.07 -38.49
N TYR A 532 -17.30 -15.72 -37.49
CA TYR A 532 -18.50 -16.48 -37.13
C TYR A 532 -19.53 -16.52 -38.26
N GLY A 533 -19.73 -15.40 -38.96
CA GLY A 533 -20.60 -15.31 -40.13
C GLY A 533 -20.16 -16.26 -41.25
N ILE A 534 -18.87 -16.26 -41.59
CA ILE A 534 -18.28 -17.16 -42.59
C ILE A 534 -18.42 -18.63 -42.16
N TYR A 535 -18.13 -18.93 -40.89
CA TYR A 535 -18.29 -20.26 -40.32
C TYR A 535 -19.74 -20.76 -40.46
N ARG A 536 -20.71 -19.93 -40.06
CA ARG A 536 -22.15 -20.26 -40.18
C ARG A 536 -22.60 -20.41 -41.62
N TRP A 537 -22.09 -19.57 -42.53
CA TRP A 537 -22.37 -19.66 -43.96
C TRP A 537 -21.86 -20.98 -44.56
N LYS A 538 -20.61 -21.35 -44.26
CA LYS A 538 -20.03 -22.65 -44.68
C LYS A 538 -20.81 -23.83 -44.11
N ALA A 539 -21.10 -23.84 -42.82
CA ALA A 539 -21.87 -24.90 -42.17
C ALA A 539 -23.25 -25.10 -42.80
N ARG A 540 -23.96 -24.00 -43.10
CA ARG A 540 -25.27 -24.05 -43.79
C ARG A 540 -25.16 -24.60 -45.21
N ASN A 541 -24.12 -24.22 -45.95
CA ASN A 541 -23.92 -24.73 -47.31
C ASN A 541 -23.59 -26.23 -47.34
N THR A 542 -22.82 -26.74 -46.38
CA THR A 542 -22.56 -28.18 -46.24
C THR A 542 -23.83 -28.95 -45.92
N ILE A 543 -24.66 -28.47 -44.99
CA ILE A 543 -25.96 -29.07 -44.67
C ILE A 543 -26.86 -29.10 -45.91
N LYS A 544 -26.92 -27.99 -46.68
CA LYS A 544 -27.70 -27.94 -47.94
C LYS A 544 -27.21 -28.92 -49.00
N LYS A 545 -25.89 -29.10 -49.16
CA LYS A 545 -25.32 -30.10 -50.09
C LYS A 545 -25.68 -31.52 -49.67
N ASN A 546 -25.54 -31.84 -48.39
CA ASN A 546 -25.89 -33.17 -47.85
C ASN A 546 -27.38 -33.48 -47.98
N LEU A 547 -28.25 -32.47 -47.81
CA LEU A 547 -29.68 -32.63 -48.05
C LEU A 547 -29.99 -32.86 -49.54
N LYS A 548 -29.34 -32.13 -50.46
CA LYS A 548 -29.53 -32.36 -51.91
C LYS A 548 -29.10 -33.76 -52.36
N SER A 549 -28.06 -34.34 -51.76
CA SER A 549 -27.64 -35.73 -52.04
C SER A 549 -28.51 -36.81 -51.36
N LEU A 550 -29.43 -36.42 -50.47
CA LEU A 550 -30.42 -37.32 -49.87
C LEU A 550 -31.75 -37.35 -50.65
N TYR A 551 -31.98 -36.37 -51.54
CA TYR A 551 -33.18 -36.23 -52.36
C TYR A 551 -32.94 -36.37 -53.87
N ALA A 552 -31.68 -36.55 -54.27
CA ALA A 552 -31.26 -36.98 -55.61
C ALA A 552 -30.82 -38.43 -55.50
#